data_AF-A0A9D2DT89-F1
#
_entry.id   AF-A0A9D2DT89-F1
#
_cell.length_a   1.000
_cell.length_b   1.000
_cell.length_c   1.000
_cell.angle_alpha   90.00
_cell.angle_beta   90.00
_cell.angle_gamma   90.00
#
_symmetry.space_group_name_H-M   'P 1'
#
loop_
_entity.id
_entity.type
_entity.pdbx_description
1 polymer ?
#
loop_
_entity_poly.entity_id
_entity_poly.type
_entity_poly.pdbx_seq_one_letter_code
_entity_poly.pdbx_strand_id
1 'polypeptide(L)'
;MEKESTEIYCGNGVGKTTLALGQSMKASVQGKSVIMIQFLKGKEKRELDFLEELDNLDIKIFRFERFETCYKDLNEQEKDEEKRNIINGL
;
A
#
# COMPACT_ATOMS: atom_id res chain seq x y z
N MET A 1 -28.35 4.23 -2.23
CA MET A 1 -26.91 4.34 -2.49
C MET A 1 -26.18 4.09 -1.19
N GLU A 2 -25.23 3.16 -1.17
CA GLU A 2 -24.26 3.11 -0.07
C GLU A 2 -23.52 4.45 -0.03
N LYS A 3 -23.26 4.98 1.16
CA LYS A 3 -22.58 6.26 1.33
C LYS A 3 -21.08 6.01 1.17
N GLU A 4 -20.47 6.60 0.16
CA GLU A 4 -19.02 6.55 -0.02
C GLU A 4 -18.35 7.44 1.03
N SER A 5 -17.31 6.93 1.69
CA SER A 5 -16.55 7.64 2.72
C SER A 5 -15.06 7.67 2.40
N THR A 6 -14.46 8.85 2.57
CA THR A 6 -13.00 9.03 2.49
C THR A 6 -12.46 9.34 3.87
N GLU A 7 -11.46 8.59 4.31
CA GLU A 7 -10.84 8.73 5.62
C GLU A 7 -9.35 9.04 5.47
N ILE A 8 -8.85 10.01 6.24
CA ILE A 8 -7.44 10.40 6.24
C ILE A 8 -6.87 10.17 7.63
N TYR A 9 -5.88 9.28 7.72
CA TYR A 9 -5.14 8.99 8.94
C TYR A 9 -3.74 9.60 8.85
N CYS A 10 -3.44 10.58 9.71
CA CYS A 10 -2.18 11.33 9.70
C CYS A 10 -1.58 11.51 11.12
N GLY A 11 -0.36 12.05 11.19
CA GLY A 11 0.38 12.26 12.43
C GLY A 11 1.57 11.33 12.62
N ASN A 12 2.40 11.58 13.63
CA ASN A 12 3.68 10.88 13.84
C ASN A 12 3.54 9.55 14.58
N GLY A 13 2.35 9.23 15.11
CA GLY A 13 2.10 7.95 15.79
C GLY A 13 2.20 6.74 14.87
N VAL A 14 2.48 5.58 15.46
CA VAL A 14 2.46 4.27 14.77
C VAL A 14 1.02 3.79 14.64
N GLY A 15 0.70 3.02 13.58
CA GLY A 15 -0.58 2.32 13.45
C GLY A 15 -1.48 2.74 12.28
N LYS A 16 -1.17 3.82 11.57
CA LYS A 16 -1.95 4.29 10.40
C LYS A 16 -2.12 3.18 9.34
N THR A 17 -1.01 2.54 8.97
CA THR A 17 -1.01 1.42 8.01
C THR A 17 -1.76 0.21 8.56
N THR A 18 -1.58 -0.12 9.84
CA THR A 18 -2.27 -1.23 10.51
C THR A 18 -3.79 -1.04 10.52
N LEU A 19 -4.26 0.19 10.75
CA LEU A 19 -5.68 0.52 10.70
C LEU A 19 -6.23 0.32 9.29
N ALA A 20 -5.55 0.84 8.27
CA ALA A 20 -5.94 0.66 6.87
C ALA A 20 -6.04 -0.83 6.50
N LEU A 21 -5.06 -1.64 6.90
CA LEU A 21 -5.08 -3.10 6.71
C LEU A 21 -6.25 -3.78 7.43
N GLY A 22 -6.54 -3.39 8.68
CA GLY A 22 -7.68 -3.92 9.42
C GLY A 22 -9.01 -3.64 8.71
N GLN A 23 -9.17 -2.43 8.17
CA GLN A 23 -10.34 -2.05 7.39
C GLN A 23 -10.42 -2.84 6.07
N SER A 24 -9.31 -3.01 5.37
CA SER A 24 -9.18 -3.86 4.17
C SER A 24 -9.62 -5.30 4.45
N MET A 25 -9.08 -5.93 5.50
CA MET A 25 -9.45 -7.30 5.86
C MET A 25 -10.94 -7.41 6.22
N LYS A 26 -11.48 -6.45 6.98
CA LYS A 26 -12.91 -6.43 7.33
C LYS A 26 -13.80 -6.36 6.08
N ALA A 27 -13.45 -5.52 5.11
CA ALA A 27 -14.19 -5.41 3.85
C ALA A 27 -14.10 -6.70 3.03
N SER A 28 -12.89 -7.29 2.93
CA SER A 28 -12.67 -8.53 2.18
C SER A 28 -13.43 -9.72 2.75
N VAL A 29 -13.45 -9.89 4.08
CA VAL A 29 -14.25 -10.93 4.75
C VAL A 29 -15.76 -10.75 4.53
N GLN A 30 -16.23 -9.54 4.24
CA GLN A 30 -17.62 -9.26 3.86
C GLN A 30 -17.90 -9.47 2.37
N GLY A 31 -16.96 -10.06 1.63
CA GLY A 31 -17.08 -10.34 0.20
C GLY A 31 -16.85 -9.13 -0.71
N LYS A 32 -16.24 -8.05 -0.20
CA LYS A 32 -15.87 -6.88 -1.02
C LYS A 32 -14.46 -7.05 -1.59
N SER A 33 -14.25 -6.64 -2.84
CA SER A 33 -12.91 -6.54 -3.43
C SER A 33 -12.14 -5.36 -2.83
N VAL A 34 -10.87 -5.56 -2.50
CA VAL A 34 -10.00 -4.52 -1.95
C VAL A 34 -8.80 -4.30 -2.84
N ILE A 35 -8.56 -3.04 -3.18
CA ILE A 35 -7.34 -2.59 -3.87
C ILE A 35 -6.52 -1.79 -2.87
N MET A 36 -5.29 -2.24 -2.61
CA MET A 36 -4.32 -1.52 -1.80
C MET A 36 -3.20 -1.02 -2.70
N ILE A 37 -2.95 0.29 -2.65
CA ILE A 37 -1.81 0.90 -3.34
C ILE A 37 -0.84 1.40 -2.28
N GLN A 38 0.40 0.92 -2.34
CA GLN A 38 1.47 1.32 -1.44
C GLN A 38 2.46 2.19 -2.19
N PHE A 39 2.89 3.27 -1.55
CA PHE A 39 3.93 4.17 -2.06
C PHE A 39 5.06 4.28 -1.06
N LEU A 40 6.25 4.58 -1.56
CA LEU A 40 7.47 4.84 -0.80
C LEU A 40 7.98 3.63 0.02
N LYS A 41 7.38 2.45 -0.19
CA LYS A 41 7.78 1.23 0.50
C LYS A 41 8.89 0.54 -0.28
N GLY A 42 8.97 0.67 -1.60
CA GLY A 42 9.89 -0.15 -2.40
C GLY A 42 9.26 -1.50 -2.75
N LYS A 43 9.87 -2.23 -3.68
CA LYS A 43 9.33 -3.50 -4.22
C LYS A 43 9.48 -4.71 -3.30
N GLU A 44 10.44 -4.67 -2.38
CA GLU A 44 10.85 -5.86 -1.65
C GLU A 44 9.64 -6.52 -0.99
N LYS A 45 9.58 -7.86 -1.11
CA LYS A 45 8.49 -8.60 -0.51
C LYS A 45 8.48 -8.40 1.00
N ARG A 46 7.34 -7.98 1.55
CA ARG A 46 7.20 -7.52 2.95
C ARG A 46 6.16 -8.32 3.70
N GLU A 47 6.09 -8.03 5.01
CA GLU A 47 5.15 -8.60 5.98
C GLU A 47 3.68 -8.67 5.53
N LEU A 48 3.28 -7.97 4.46
CA LEU A 48 1.89 -7.90 4.00
C LEU A 48 1.62 -8.76 2.76
N ASP A 49 2.64 -9.34 2.15
CA ASP A 49 2.48 -10.04 0.87
C ASP A 49 1.81 -11.40 1.03
N PHE A 50 1.81 -11.96 2.24
CA PHE A 50 1.01 -13.14 2.54
C PHE A 50 -0.49 -12.89 2.32
N LEU A 51 -0.96 -11.64 2.35
CA LEU A 51 -2.37 -11.32 2.09
C LEU A 51 -2.80 -11.65 0.66
N GLU A 52 -1.86 -11.62 -0.30
CA GLU A 52 -2.13 -12.01 -1.69
C GLU A 52 -2.16 -13.54 -1.86
N GLU A 53 -1.62 -14.29 -0.90
CA GLU A 53 -1.60 -15.76 -0.89
C GLU A 53 -2.85 -16.36 -0.21
N LEU A 54 -3.70 -15.52 0.38
CA LEU A 54 -4.95 -15.94 1.00
C LEU A 54 -6.06 -16.04 -0.05
N ASP A 55 -6.21 -17.22 -0.65
CA ASP A 55 -7.20 -17.51 -1.70
C ASP A 55 -8.65 -17.15 -1.34
N ASN A 56 -8.97 -17.04 -0.04
CA ASN A 56 -10.29 -16.71 0.47
C ASN A 56 -10.55 -15.20 0.62
N LEU A 57 -9.55 -14.35 0.34
CA LEU A 57 -9.67 -12.89 0.41
C LEU A 57 -9.40 -12.26 -0.96
N ASP A 58 -10.32 -11.42 -1.45
CA ASP A 58 -10.10 -10.62 -2.65
C ASP A 58 -9.37 -9.32 -2.29
N ILE A 59 -8.05 -9.42 -2.12
CA ILE A 59 -7.15 -8.30 -1.83
C ILE A 59 -6.05 -8.28 -2.90
N LYS A 60 -5.87 -7.13 -3.55
CA LYS A 60 -4.79 -6.90 -4.52
C LYS A 60 -3.88 -5.79 -4.03
N ILE A 61 -2.57 -6.04 -3.94
CA ILE A 61 -1.59 -5.05 -3.50
C ILE A 61 -0.79 -4.59 -4.72
N PHE A 62 -0.75 -3.29 -4.94
CA PHE A 62 0.02 -2.66 -6.00
C PHE A 62 1.14 -1.83 -5.42
N ARG A 63 2.34 -2.01 -5.99
CA ARG A 63 3.55 -1.23 -5.76
C ARG A 63 4.08 -0.82 -7.12
N PHE A 64 4.39 0.46 -7.27
CA PHE A 64 4.89 1.05 -8.52
C PHE A 64 6.34 1.52 -8.38
N GLU A 65 6.92 1.34 -7.21
CA GLU A 65 8.32 1.64 -6.94
C GLU A 65 9.23 0.83 -7.85
N ARG A 66 10.37 1.38 -8.29
CA ARG A 66 11.38 0.66 -9.10
C ARG A 66 12.43 -0.02 -8.24
N PHE A 67 12.74 0.55 -7.09
CA PHE A 67 13.77 0.06 -6.18
C PHE A 67 13.19 -0.90 -5.13
N GLU A 68 14.02 -1.84 -4.64
CA GLU A 68 13.62 -2.82 -3.62
C GLU A 68 13.44 -2.17 -2.23
N THR A 69 14.30 -1.20 -1.89
CA THR A 69 14.36 -0.57 -0.56
C THR A 69 13.35 0.57 -0.39
N CYS A 70 13.08 0.96 0.86
CA CYS A 70 12.20 2.10 1.13
C CYS A 70 12.78 3.39 0.54
N TYR A 71 11.89 4.28 0.09
CA TYR A 71 12.26 5.60 -0.44
C TYR A 71 13.17 6.41 0.49
N LYS A 72 12.95 6.30 1.81
CA LYS A 72 13.76 6.99 2.83
C LYS A 72 15.23 6.54 2.87
N ASP A 73 15.51 5.32 2.42
CA ASP A 73 16.82 4.68 2.47
C ASP A 73 17.58 4.83 1.14
N LEU A 74 16.92 5.36 0.10
CA LEU A 74 17.52 5.67 -1.20
C LEU A 74 18.48 6.87 -1.10
N ASN A 75 19.47 6.91 -2.00
CA ASN A 75 20.29 8.11 -2.20
C ASN A 75 19.50 9.21 -2.94
N GLU A 76 20.04 10.44 -2.99
CA GLU A 76 19.30 11.57 -3.58
C GLU A 76 18.99 11.42 -5.07
N GLN A 77 19.91 10.82 -5.85
CA GLN A 77 19.67 10.56 -7.27
C GLN A 77 18.54 9.53 -7.45
N GLU A 78 18.59 8.44 -6.69
CA GLU A 78 17.56 7.40 -6.69
C GLU A 78 16.20 7.95 -6.26
N LYS A 79 16.16 8.83 -5.25
CA LYS A 79 14.94 9.51 -4.80
C LYS A 79 14.30 10.36 -5.89
N ASP A 80 15.10 11.03 -6.72
CA ASP A 80 14.61 11.87 -7.80
C ASP A 80 14.16 11.06 -9.03
N GLU A 81 14.79 9.92 -9.27
CA GLU A 81 14.28 8.91 -10.20
C GLU A 81 12.94 8.35 -9.70
N GLU A 82 12.86 7.99 -8.42
CA GLU A 82 11.68 7.34 -7.86
C GLU A 82 10.46 8.26 -7.75
N LYS A 83 10.67 9.55 -7.43
CA LYS A 83 9.60 10.57 -7.53
C LYS A 83 8.99 10.60 -8.93
N ARG A 84 9.82 10.51 -9.98
CA ARG A 84 9.35 10.52 -11.37
C ARG A 84 8.60 9.24 -11.73
N ASN A 85 9.04 8.09 -11.21
CA ASN A 85 8.34 6.81 -11.42
C ASN A 85 6.94 6.84 -10.78
N ILE A 86 6.86 7.26 -9.51
CA ILE A 86 5.60 7.32 -8.74
C ILE A 86 4.56 8.24 -9.39
N ILE A 87 4.97 9.43 -9.86
CA ILE A 87 4.06 10.39 -10.50
C ILE A 87 3.48 9.83 -11.82
N ASN A 88 4.29 9.08 -12.57
CA ASN A 88 3.88 8.55 -13.88
C ASN A 88 3.27 7.13 -13.80
N GLY A 89 3.28 6.49 -12.63
CA GLY A 89 2.85 5.10 -12.46
C GLY A 89 3.67 4.10 -13.28
N LEU A 90 4.97 4.41 -13.48
CA LEU A 90 5.92 3.63 -14.30
C LEU A 90 6.74 2.65 -13.47
#